data_AF-A0A9P9AMM6-F1
#
_entry.id   AF-A0A9P9AMM6-F1
#
_cell.length_a   1.000
_cell.length_b   1.000
_cell.length_c   1.000
_cell.angle_alpha   90.00
_cell.angle_beta   90.00
_cell.angle_gamma   90.00
#
_symmetry.space_group_name_H-M   'P 1'
#
loop_
_entity.id
_entity.type
_entity.pdbx_description
1 polymer ?
#
loop_
_entity_poly.entity_id
_entity_poly.type
_entity_poly.pdbx_seq_one_letter_code
_entity_poly.pdbx_strand_id
1 'polypeptide(L)'
;MAFSPKVHATFSISSGCLCFGSLHNIWHGSSMPVQGFPSVRPQRSGTVNVHHIEYNISAQNGTWNAFHLVDIQTKEVTAWFLALASVDPEKELDKILTVSGSPYEYDSGSTMNNDETAANGVFVINRYDWTYYDKRSWDEIGEGVEEGESDFLANSNSLGVVDLAEAKEKVLQWQTQRPSQREWSDHGVWLHIPHGEYMFGRFGFDAERTAARSFLFFSASTDFTRTSLAGLSHTLRKEETPEERFERRLREGFDFSGLQTIHSMCRRQDEPPIPMLAPLPSPPAELLGPYLQSQHLLRPQDIDALRVYRPRPQQQIQSATAAGLISHHAQPIGEFIEPWREPLFDLVNEMVMSFLEHAVLPCLDSQIVSVVAEKLFPHYTHTGRPKHLDVFCYRFFTQPHADPIANFDATYVGGQIRNFLTSRSKDNSLEVSSDCIAGICRAVAFMLTETLELANSCSRDSHRTKIMPYDVCIAVFNDSELRELMQFSKVFWEGRASLH
;
A
#
# COMPACT_ATOMS: atom_id res chain seq x y z
N MET A 1 -34.60 -18.77 -12.59
CA MET A 1 -33.35 -18.49 -11.84
C MET A 1 -33.55 -17.15 -11.16
N ALA A 2 -33.21 -16.99 -9.89
CA ALA A 2 -33.48 -15.73 -9.19
C ALA A 2 -32.61 -14.62 -9.80
N PHE A 3 -33.24 -13.49 -10.15
CA PHE A 3 -32.61 -12.33 -10.81
C PHE A 3 -32.54 -11.12 -9.89
N SER A 4 -32.81 -11.31 -8.59
CA SER A 4 -32.89 -10.22 -7.62
C SER A 4 -32.34 -10.66 -6.25
N PRO A 5 -31.74 -9.75 -5.48
CA PRO A 5 -31.33 -10.01 -4.11
C PRO A 5 -32.49 -10.52 -3.26
N LYS A 6 -32.24 -11.55 -2.45
CA LYS A 6 -33.20 -12.10 -1.49
C LYS A 6 -33.07 -11.36 -0.17
N VAL A 7 -34.13 -10.64 0.22
CA VAL A 7 -34.24 -10.07 1.56
C VAL A 7 -34.33 -11.22 2.58
N HIS A 8 -33.44 -11.19 3.57
CA HIS A 8 -33.42 -12.16 4.67
C HIS A 8 -34.38 -11.73 5.79
N ALA A 9 -34.28 -10.47 6.21
CA ALA A 9 -35.12 -9.89 7.24
C ALA A 9 -35.38 -8.40 6.95
N THR A 10 -36.39 -7.85 7.62
CA THR A 10 -36.79 -6.45 7.49
C THR A 10 -37.04 -5.87 8.88
N PHE A 11 -36.58 -4.65 9.12
CA PHE A 11 -36.80 -3.90 10.36
C PHE A 11 -37.00 -2.41 10.05
N SER A 12 -37.42 -1.62 11.04
CA SER A 12 -37.74 -0.20 10.85
C SER A 12 -36.92 0.68 11.77
N ILE A 13 -36.40 1.77 11.19
CA ILE A 13 -35.82 2.90 11.93
C ILE A 13 -36.86 4.03 11.95
N SER A 14 -37.19 4.51 13.14
CA SER A 14 -38.21 5.54 13.35
C SER A 14 -37.68 6.73 14.18
N SER A 15 -36.66 6.50 15.00
CA SER A 15 -36.05 7.51 15.87
C SER A 15 -35.10 8.48 15.14
N GLY A 16 -34.80 8.25 13.86
CA GLY A 16 -33.79 8.99 13.10
C GLY A 16 -32.35 8.59 13.45
N CYS A 17 -32.17 7.52 14.23
CA CYS A 17 -30.88 7.08 14.72
C CYS A 17 -30.89 5.56 14.90
N LEU A 18 -29.75 4.93 14.67
CA LEU A 18 -29.54 3.53 15.03
C LEU A 18 -28.37 3.41 16.02
N CYS A 19 -28.45 2.43 16.91
CA CYS A 19 -27.33 1.95 17.71
C CYS A 19 -26.78 0.66 17.10
N PHE A 20 -25.46 0.45 17.22
CA PHE A 20 -24.81 -0.69 16.58
C PHE A 20 -23.60 -1.22 17.37
N GLY A 21 -23.22 -2.48 17.13
CA GLY A 21 -22.06 -3.12 17.77
C GLY A 21 -22.45 -4.28 18.69
N SER A 22 -21.56 -4.67 19.60
CA SER A 22 -21.89 -5.66 20.63
C SER A 22 -22.86 -5.08 21.68
N LEU A 23 -23.38 -5.93 22.55
CA LEU A 23 -24.42 -5.54 23.52
C LEU A 23 -24.03 -4.31 24.36
N HIS A 24 -22.81 -4.29 24.91
CA HIS A 24 -22.30 -3.15 25.68
C HIS A 24 -22.10 -1.90 24.81
N ASN A 25 -21.71 -2.04 23.54
CA ASN A 25 -21.57 -0.90 22.61
C ASN A 25 -22.94 -0.28 22.30
N ILE A 26 -23.96 -1.10 22.03
CA ILE A 26 -25.33 -0.64 21.80
C ILE A 26 -25.88 0.06 23.06
N TRP A 27 -25.61 -0.51 24.24
CA TRP A 27 -26.02 0.08 25.52
C TRP A 27 -25.38 1.46 25.75
N HIS A 28 -24.06 1.57 25.53
CA HIS A 28 -23.34 2.84 25.58
C HIS A 28 -23.94 3.84 24.59
N GLY A 29 -24.07 3.45 23.32
CA GLY A 29 -24.58 4.31 22.26
C GLY A 29 -26.00 4.81 22.50
N SER A 30 -26.86 4.01 23.13
CA SER A 30 -28.21 4.41 23.50
C SER A 30 -28.28 5.52 24.55
N SER A 31 -27.18 5.77 25.25
CA SER A 31 -27.07 6.77 26.32
C SER A 31 -26.26 8.00 25.90
N MET A 32 -25.70 8.00 24.69
CA MET A 32 -24.89 9.10 24.16
C MET A 32 -25.71 10.02 23.26
N PRO A 33 -25.29 11.29 23.10
CA PRO A 33 -25.85 12.16 22.07
C PRO A 33 -25.73 11.54 20.68
N VAL A 34 -26.72 11.81 19.82
CA VAL A 34 -26.76 11.27 18.46
C VAL A 34 -25.58 11.81 17.63
N GLN A 35 -24.78 10.90 17.09
CA GLN A 35 -23.67 11.23 16.20
C GLN A 35 -24.19 11.50 14.78
N GLY A 36 -23.73 12.59 14.17
CA GLY A 36 -23.89 12.84 12.73
C GLY A 36 -22.87 12.02 11.91
N PHE A 37 -22.42 12.55 10.78
CA PHE A 37 -21.28 11.96 10.08
C PHE A 37 -20.01 12.05 10.95
N PRO A 38 -19.32 10.93 11.25
CA PRO A 38 -18.17 10.94 12.14
C PRO A 38 -16.94 11.66 11.55
N SER A 39 -15.96 11.96 12.42
CA SER A 39 -14.73 12.65 12.02
C SER A 39 -13.92 11.86 11.00
N VAL A 40 -13.32 12.58 10.06
CA VAL A 40 -12.49 12.06 8.97
C VAL A 40 -11.10 11.64 9.43
N ARG A 41 -10.68 11.98 10.65
CA ARG A 41 -9.32 11.76 11.13
C ARG A 41 -9.32 10.71 12.25
N PRO A 42 -8.75 9.50 12.03
CA PRO A 42 -8.54 8.55 13.11
C PRO A 42 -7.61 9.14 14.17
N GLN A 43 -7.75 8.65 15.39
CA GLN A 43 -6.88 8.97 16.51
C GLN A 43 -6.01 7.77 16.84
N ARG A 44 -4.83 8.07 17.39
CA ARG A 44 -3.91 7.04 17.80
C ARG A 44 -4.27 6.51 19.20
N SER A 45 -4.32 5.19 19.33
CA SER A 45 -4.52 4.49 20.61
C SER A 45 -3.49 3.36 20.72
N GLY A 46 -2.45 3.58 21.55
CA GLY A 46 -1.33 2.63 21.64
C GLY A 46 -0.59 2.48 20.32
N THR A 47 -0.50 1.25 19.80
CA THR A 47 0.14 0.91 18.51
C THR A 47 -0.84 0.84 17.34
N VAL A 48 -2.10 1.24 17.53
CA VAL A 48 -3.13 1.18 16.49
C VAL A 48 -3.80 2.54 16.31
N ASN A 49 -4.40 2.74 15.14
CA ASN A 49 -5.28 3.87 14.87
C ASN A 49 -6.73 3.41 15.02
N VAL A 50 -7.51 4.20 15.74
CA VAL A 50 -8.92 3.95 16.07
C VAL A 50 -9.75 5.19 15.78
N HIS A 51 -11.02 5.00 15.49
CA HIS A 51 -11.98 6.08 15.39
C HIS A 51 -12.72 6.24 16.71
N HIS A 52 -12.90 7.49 17.13
CA HIS A 52 -13.79 7.76 18.25
C HIS A 52 -15.24 7.60 17.79
N ILE A 53 -15.86 6.50 18.21
CA ILE A 53 -17.21 6.08 17.83
C ILE A 53 -18.07 6.05 19.09
N GLU A 54 -19.29 6.57 19.00
CA GLU A 54 -20.25 6.52 20.11
C GLU A 54 -21.25 5.38 19.97
N TYR A 55 -21.11 4.54 18.93
CA TYR A 55 -21.96 3.37 18.67
C TYR A 55 -23.46 3.70 18.50
N ASN A 56 -23.73 4.96 18.18
CA ASN A 56 -24.98 5.43 17.61
C ASN A 56 -24.66 6.32 16.40
N ILE A 57 -25.57 6.39 15.43
CA ILE A 57 -25.39 7.21 14.24
C ILE A 57 -26.73 7.64 13.66
N SER A 58 -26.79 8.86 13.15
CA SER A 58 -27.95 9.39 12.43
C SER A 58 -28.28 8.48 11.25
N ALA A 59 -29.53 8.07 11.12
CA ALA A 59 -29.97 7.09 10.14
C ALA A 59 -31.30 7.49 9.51
N GLN A 60 -31.48 7.15 8.23
CA GLN A 60 -32.71 7.47 7.52
C GLN A 60 -33.89 6.66 8.06
N ASN A 61 -34.95 7.36 8.41
CA ASN A 61 -36.20 6.75 8.83
C ASN A 61 -36.83 5.93 7.71
N GLY A 62 -37.38 4.78 8.07
CA GLY A 62 -38.11 3.91 7.16
C GLY A 62 -37.77 2.44 7.37
N THR A 63 -38.15 1.64 6.37
CA THR A 63 -37.96 0.20 6.36
C THR A 63 -36.59 -0.15 5.80
N TRP A 64 -35.82 -0.93 6.56
CA TRP A 64 -34.51 -1.43 6.20
C TRP A 64 -34.57 -2.93 5.94
N ASN A 65 -33.86 -3.37 4.91
CA ASN A 65 -33.74 -4.76 4.52
C ASN A 65 -32.35 -5.27 4.87
N ALA A 66 -32.30 -6.46 5.48
CA ALA A 66 -31.08 -7.21 5.72
C ALA A 66 -30.90 -8.27 4.63
N PHE A 67 -29.69 -8.37 4.11
CA PHE A 67 -29.28 -9.31 3.08
C PHE A 67 -28.11 -10.15 3.59
N HIS A 68 -28.20 -11.47 3.41
CA HIS A 68 -27.03 -12.33 3.51
C HIS A 68 -26.13 -12.09 2.31
N LEU A 69 -24.83 -11.96 2.59
CA LEU A 69 -23.78 -12.13 1.61
C LEU A 69 -23.19 -13.52 1.81
N VAL A 70 -23.20 -14.33 0.76
CA VAL A 70 -22.85 -15.75 0.82
C VAL A 70 -21.68 -16.09 -0.09
N ASP A 71 -20.80 -16.97 0.35
CA ASP A 71 -19.80 -17.57 -0.54
C ASP A 71 -20.52 -18.43 -1.59
N ILE A 72 -20.20 -18.22 -2.86
CA ILE A 72 -20.90 -18.87 -3.96
C ILE A 72 -20.66 -20.39 -4.02
N GLN A 73 -19.58 -20.89 -3.42
CA GLN A 73 -19.22 -22.31 -3.40
C GLN A 73 -19.82 -23.00 -2.18
N THR A 74 -19.59 -22.49 -0.97
CA THR A 74 -20.03 -23.13 0.27
C THR A 74 -21.48 -22.81 0.62
N LYS A 75 -22.01 -21.70 0.10
CA LYS A 75 -23.33 -21.12 0.44
C LYS A 75 -23.44 -20.65 1.89
N GLU A 76 -22.33 -20.60 2.61
CA GLU A 76 -22.28 -20.06 3.98
C GLU A 76 -22.33 -18.53 3.96
N VAL A 77 -22.86 -17.96 5.04
CA VAL A 77 -22.91 -16.51 5.24
C VAL A 77 -21.51 -16.02 5.61
N THR A 78 -20.93 -15.17 4.78
CA THR A 78 -19.60 -14.59 5.00
C THR A 78 -19.67 -13.13 5.43
N ALA A 79 -20.76 -12.44 5.08
CA ALA A 79 -20.98 -11.04 5.41
C ALA A 79 -22.47 -10.70 5.41
N TRP A 80 -22.79 -9.50 5.89
CA TRP A 80 -24.15 -8.96 5.92
C TRP A 80 -24.19 -7.59 5.29
N PHE A 81 -25.29 -7.30 4.60
CA PHE A 81 -25.58 -5.97 4.09
C PHE A 81 -26.96 -5.52 4.53
N LEU A 82 -27.04 -4.33 5.10
CA LEU A 82 -28.29 -3.66 5.47
C LEU A 82 -28.47 -2.45 4.56
N ALA A 83 -29.69 -2.22 4.07
CA ALA A 83 -29.99 -1.02 3.30
C ALA A 83 -31.46 -0.60 3.48
N LEU A 84 -31.71 0.70 3.46
CA LEU A 84 -33.06 1.24 3.34
C LEU A 84 -33.75 0.67 2.10
N ALA A 85 -35.04 0.34 2.18
CA ALA A 85 -35.78 -0.35 1.12
C ALA A 85 -35.80 0.37 -0.23
N SER A 86 -35.61 1.69 -0.24
CA SER A 86 -35.50 2.51 -1.45
C SER A 86 -34.10 2.52 -2.08
N VAL A 87 -33.09 1.94 -1.44
CA VAL A 87 -31.71 1.87 -1.92
C VAL A 87 -31.51 0.60 -2.72
N ASP A 88 -30.90 0.74 -3.90
CA ASP A 88 -30.45 -0.38 -4.73
C ASP A 88 -29.22 -1.03 -4.06
N PRO A 89 -29.34 -2.27 -3.56
CA PRO A 89 -28.28 -2.86 -2.75
C PRO A 89 -27.01 -3.18 -3.56
N GLU A 90 -27.14 -3.50 -4.86
CA GLU A 90 -25.99 -3.81 -5.71
C GLU A 90 -25.16 -2.54 -5.94
N LYS A 91 -25.80 -1.42 -6.28
CA LYS A 91 -25.11 -0.14 -6.53
C LYS A 91 -24.48 0.44 -5.26
N GLU A 92 -25.17 0.31 -4.13
CA GLU A 92 -24.66 0.84 -2.87
C GLU A 92 -23.47 0.02 -2.35
N LEU A 93 -23.50 -1.32 -2.50
CA LEU A 93 -22.34 -2.17 -2.21
C LEU A 93 -21.17 -1.86 -3.14
N ASP A 94 -21.40 -1.72 -4.44
CA ASP A 94 -20.35 -1.37 -5.41
C ASP A 94 -19.67 -0.04 -5.05
N LYS A 95 -20.47 0.98 -4.69
CA LYS A 95 -19.96 2.25 -4.15
C LYS A 95 -19.09 2.05 -2.91
N ILE A 96 -19.60 1.33 -1.90
CA ILE A 96 -18.88 1.10 -0.64
C ILE A 96 -17.58 0.33 -0.87
N LEU A 97 -17.63 -0.76 -1.64
CA LEU A 97 -16.47 -1.61 -1.90
C LEU A 97 -15.41 -0.90 -2.74
N THR A 98 -15.80 -0.02 -3.66
CA THR A 98 -14.85 0.79 -4.45
C THR A 98 -14.09 1.78 -3.55
N VAL A 99 -14.78 2.38 -2.58
CA VAL A 99 -14.20 3.40 -1.70
C VAL A 99 -13.44 2.79 -0.51
N SER A 100 -13.97 1.74 0.08
CA SER A 100 -13.43 1.10 1.30
C SER A 100 -13.93 -0.35 1.45
N GLY A 101 -13.40 -1.24 0.62
CA GLY A 101 -13.60 -2.69 0.69
C GLY A 101 -12.78 -3.38 1.80
N SER A 102 -12.52 -4.68 1.58
CA SER A 102 -11.77 -5.50 2.55
C SER A 102 -10.28 -5.15 2.56
N PRO A 103 -9.67 -4.83 3.72
CA PRO A 103 -8.23 -4.55 3.80
C PRO A 103 -7.32 -5.70 3.35
N TYR A 104 -7.87 -6.89 3.20
CA TYR A 104 -7.16 -8.10 2.76
C TYR A 104 -7.31 -8.35 1.25
N GLU A 105 -8.11 -7.54 0.55
CA GLU A 105 -8.20 -7.56 -0.90
C GLU A 105 -7.39 -6.45 -1.54
N TYR A 106 -6.94 -6.71 -2.77
CA TYR A 106 -6.37 -5.69 -3.62
C TYR A 106 -7.43 -4.67 -4.04
N ASP A 107 -7.00 -3.44 -4.32
CA ASP A 107 -7.89 -2.35 -4.76
C ASP A 107 -9.08 -2.15 -3.82
N SER A 108 -8.88 -2.34 -2.52
CA SER A 108 -9.90 -2.18 -1.48
C SER A 108 -10.14 -0.72 -1.08
N GLY A 109 -9.53 0.23 -1.78
CA GLY A 109 -9.62 1.65 -1.46
C GLY A 109 -9.04 1.96 -0.08
N SER A 110 -9.68 2.88 0.62
CA SER A 110 -9.19 3.42 1.88
C SER A 110 -9.54 2.52 3.06
N THR A 111 -8.54 2.04 3.80
CA THR A 111 -8.74 1.18 4.98
C THR A 111 -9.07 1.95 6.26
N MET A 112 -9.02 3.29 6.24
CA MET A 112 -9.32 4.18 7.36
C MET A 112 -10.20 5.33 6.86
N ASN A 113 -10.86 6.06 7.76
CA ASN A 113 -11.54 7.29 7.34
C ASN A 113 -10.51 8.30 6.84
N ASN A 114 -10.80 8.90 5.70
CA ASN A 114 -10.01 9.96 5.09
C ASN A 114 -10.90 10.83 4.20
N ASP A 115 -10.30 11.82 3.53
CA ASP A 115 -11.06 12.77 2.71
C ASP A 115 -11.81 12.08 1.56
N GLU A 116 -11.30 10.97 1.04
CA GLU A 116 -11.95 10.17 0.00
C GLU A 116 -13.18 9.42 0.53
N THR A 117 -13.07 8.75 1.69
CA THR A 117 -14.22 8.08 2.30
C THR A 117 -15.31 9.10 2.66
N ALA A 118 -14.91 10.25 3.22
CA ALA A 118 -15.82 11.34 3.55
C ALA A 118 -16.46 11.98 2.31
N ALA A 119 -15.73 12.13 1.21
CA ALA A 119 -16.29 12.66 -0.05
C ALA A 119 -17.38 11.74 -0.63
N ASN A 120 -17.25 10.43 -0.44
CA ASN A 120 -18.20 9.42 -0.94
C ASN A 120 -19.27 9.02 0.09
N GLY A 121 -19.30 9.67 1.26
CA GLY A 121 -20.25 9.35 2.32
C GLY A 121 -20.08 7.93 2.88
N VAL A 122 -18.84 7.42 2.92
CA VAL A 122 -18.52 6.13 3.50
C VAL A 122 -17.83 6.34 4.84
N PHE A 123 -18.43 5.82 5.91
CA PHE A 123 -17.83 5.81 7.23
C PHE A 123 -17.25 4.43 7.53
N VAL A 124 -15.95 4.39 7.83
CA VAL A 124 -15.14 3.18 7.99
C VAL A 124 -15.00 2.83 9.46
N ILE A 125 -15.31 1.58 9.80
CA ILE A 125 -15.13 1.01 11.13
C ILE A 125 -14.24 -0.24 11.02
N ASN A 126 -13.12 -0.23 11.72
CA ASN A 126 -12.09 -1.26 11.62
C ASN A 126 -12.13 -2.26 12.78
N ARG A 127 -11.37 -3.35 12.62
CA ARG A 127 -11.23 -4.41 13.63
C ARG A 127 -10.85 -3.95 15.05
N TYR A 128 -10.28 -2.76 15.20
CA TYR A 128 -9.89 -2.17 16.49
C TYR A 128 -10.91 -1.19 17.07
N ASP A 129 -11.99 -0.93 16.32
CA ASP A 129 -13.07 -0.02 16.69
C ASP A 129 -14.26 -0.77 17.32
N TRP A 130 -14.09 -2.04 17.68
CA TRP A 130 -15.16 -2.92 18.15
C TRP A 130 -14.80 -3.64 19.46
N THR A 131 -15.84 -4.04 20.21
CA THR A 131 -15.85 -5.14 21.19
C THR A 131 -14.66 -5.14 22.15
N TYR A 132 -13.72 -6.08 22.01
CA TYR A 132 -12.57 -6.28 22.89
C TYR A 132 -11.74 -5.01 23.12
N TYR A 133 -11.70 -4.13 22.11
CA TYR A 133 -10.93 -2.88 22.15
C TYR A 133 -11.73 -1.70 22.76
N ASP A 134 -13.04 -1.87 22.99
CA ASP A 134 -13.91 -0.90 23.64
C ASP A 134 -14.71 -1.52 24.79
N LYS A 135 -14.37 -1.16 26.02
CA LYS A 135 -15.00 -1.73 27.22
C LYS A 135 -16.04 -0.81 27.85
N ARG A 136 -16.51 0.22 27.15
CA ARG A 136 -17.52 1.13 27.71
C ARG A 136 -18.83 0.37 27.93
N SER A 137 -19.43 0.56 29.10
CA SER A 137 -20.60 -0.19 29.59
C SER A 137 -20.44 -1.72 29.64
N TRP A 138 -19.21 -2.24 29.56
CA TRP A 138 -18.95 -3.67 29.69
C TRP A 138 -19.35 -4.17 31.08
N ASP A 139 -19.01 -3.44 32.13
CA ASP A 139 -19.33 -3.85 33.52
C ASP A 139 -20.84 -3.88 33.81
N GLU A 140 -21.66 -3.20 33.00
CA GLU A 140 -23.11 -3.15 33.15
C GLU A 140 -23.82 -4.32 32.46
N ILE A 141 -23.41 -4.65 31.24
CA ILE A 141 -24.13 -5.61 30.36
C ILE A 141 -23.27 -6.82 29.97
N GLY A 142 -21.95 -6.67 29.88
CA GLY A 142 -21.04 -7.70 29.36
C GLY A 142 -21.35 -8.10 27.91
N GLU A 143 -21.05 -9.35 27.54
CA GLU A 143 -21.32 -9.92 26.21
C GLU A 143 -22.56 -10.83 26.16
N GLY A 144 -23.20 -11.06 27.30
CA GLY A 144 -24.31 -12.00 27.43
C GLY A 144 -23.86 -13.45 27.46
N VAL A 145 -24.75 -14.37 27.06
CA VAL A 145 -24.47 -15.81 27.01
C VAL A 145 -23.43 -16.11 25.94
N GLU A 146 -22.37 -16.86 26.30
CA GLU A 146 -21.35 -17.33 25.37
C GLU A 146 -21.88 -18.43 24.42
N GLU A 147 -21.32 -18.48 23.22
CA GLU A 147 -21.58 -19.55 22.27
C GLU A 147 -20.85 -20.84 22.69
N GLY A 148 -21.36 -21.99 22.22
CA GLY A 148 -20.71 -23.27 22.47
C GLY A 148 -19.36 -23.42 21.75
N GLU A 149 -18.71 -24.56 21.97
CA GLU A 149 -17.39 -24.90 21.37
C GLU A 149 -17.35 -24.83 19.84
N SER A 150 -18.51 -24.87 19.17
CA SER A 150 -18.62 -24.76 17.72
C SER A 150 -18.19 -23.40 17.17
N ASP A 151 -18.43 -22.30 17.91
CA ASP A 151 -18.02 -20.95 17.49
C ASP A 151 -17.73 -20.08 18.72
N PHE A 152 -16.64 -20.36 19.42
CA PHE A 152 -16.26 -19.65 20.65
C PHE A 152 -16.01 -18.13 20.43
N LEU A 153 -15.88 -17.68 19.18
CA LEU A 153 -15.71 -16.27 18.83
C LEU A 153 -17.04 -15.58 18.48
N ALA A 154 -18.19 -16.23 18.67
CA ALA A 154 -19.46 -15.70 18.19
C ALA A 154 -19.82 -14.31 18.77
N ASN A 155 -19.40 -14.00 20.01
CA ASN A 155 -19.58 -12.69 20.62
C ASN A 155 -18.73 -11.59 19.95
N SER A 156 -17.64 -11.97 19.28
CA SER A 156 -16.72 -11.07 18.59
C SER A 156 -16.96 -11.00 17.08
N ASN A 157 -17.61 -12.01 16.49
CA ASN A 157 -17.92 -12.08 15.05
C ASN A 157 -19.38 -11.73 14.71
N SER A 158 -20.11 -11.20 15.69
CA SER A 158 -21.48 -10.74 15.52
C SER A 158 -21.71 -9.37 16.15
N LEU A 159 -22.73 -8.67 15.66
CA LEU A 159 -23.18 -7.40 16.21
C LEU A 159 -24.67 -7.20 16.00
N GLY A 160 -25.25 -6.29 16.78
CA GLY A 160 -26.63 -5.83 16.58
C GLY A 160 -26.67 -4.49 15.86
N VAL A 161 -27.76 -4.25 15.13
CA VAL A 161 -28.18 -2.94 14.62
C VAL A 161 -29.63 -2.73 15.01
N VAL A 162 -29.92 -1.65 15.74
CA VAL A 162 -31.23 -1.43 16.37
C VAL A 162 -31.61 0.04 16.36
N ASP A 163 -32.91 0.33 16.24
CA ASP A 163 -33.43 1.69 16.44
C ASP A 163 -33.09 2.20 17.84
N LEU A 164 -32.68 3.47 17.94
CA LEU A 164 -32.27 4.08 19.21
C LEU A 164 -33.34 3.96 20.31
N ALA A 165 -34.63 4.10 19.96
CA ALA A 165 -35.72 4.06 20.94
C ALA A 165 -35.89 2.69 21.60
N GLU A 166 -35.48 1.62 20.90
CA GLU A 166 -35.67 0.22 21.31
C GLU A 166 -34.36 -0.43 21.79
N ALA A 167 -33.23 0.30 21.72
CA ALA A 167 -31.89 -0.23 21.91
C ALA A 167 -31.71 -0.95 23.26
N LYS A 168 -32.12 -0.31 24.37
CA LYS A 168 -31.94 -0.89 25.72
C LYS A 168 -32.78 -2.14 25.94
N GLU A 169 -34.04 -2.14 25.50
CA GLU A 169 -34.92 -3.29 25.61
C GLU A 169 -34.36 -4.48 24.82
N LYS A 170 -33.90 -4.24 23.59
CA LYS A 170 -33.33 -5.27 22.74
C LYS A 170 -32.03 -5.84 23.28
N VAL A 171 -31.16 -5.00 23.84
CA VAL A 171 -29.93 -5.46 24.50
C VAL A 171 -30.26 -6.43 25.64
N LEU A 172 -31.20 -6.10 26.53
CA LEU A 172 -31.60 -6.97 27.64
C LEU A 172 -32.22 -8.29 27.14
N GLN A 173 -32.99 -8.25 26.05
CA GLN A 173 -33.53 -9.45 25.42
C GLN A 173 -32.41 -10.36 24.89
N TRP A 174 -31.52 -9.82 24.05
CA TRP A 174 -30.44 -10.56 23.40
C TRP A 174 -29.37 -11.05 24.38
N GLN A 175 -29.17 -10.37 25.50
CA GLN A 175 -28.22 -10.77 26.54
C GLN A 175 -28.49 -12.18 27.08
N THR A 176 -29.75 -12.62 27.07
CA THR A 176 -30.18 -13.94 27.55
C THR A 176 -30.03 -15.06 26.51
N GLN A 177 -29.60 -14.72 25.30
CA GLN A 177 -29.52 -15.61 24.15
C GLN A 177 -28.08 -15.73 23.66
N ARG A 178 -27.74 -16.91 23.13
CA ARG A 178 -26.47 -17.11 22.43
C ARG A 178 -26.44 -16.27 21.15
N PRO A 179 -25.28 -15.77 20.71
CA PRO A 179 -25.17 -14.93 19.52
C PRO A 179 -25.83 -15.52 18.26
N SER A 180 -25.65 -16.81 18.00
CA SER A 180 -26.27 -17.49 16.83
C SER A 180 -27.80 -17.62 16.93
N GLN A 181 -28.37 -17.42 18.11
CA GLN A 181 -29.80 -17.56 18.41
C GLN A 181 -30.51 -16.22 18.57
N ARG A 182 -29.77 -15.10 18.51
CA ARG A 182 -30.35 -13.76 18.62
C ARG A 182 -31.19 -13.48 17.37
N GLU A 183 -32.50 -13.45 17.55
CA GLU A 183 -33.44 -13.27 16.45
C GLU A 183 -33.63 -11.78 16.09
N TRP A 184 -34.06 -11.55 14.85
CA TRP A 184 -34.49 -10.24 14.36
C TRP A 184 -35.81 -9.81 15.01
N SER A 185 -36.10 -8.52 14.94
CA SER A 185 -37.37 -7.95 15.35
C SER A 185 -37.72 -6.73 14.48
N ASP A 186 -38.92 -6.18 14.69
CA ASP A 186 -39.42 -5.03 13.93
C ASP A 186 -38.52 -3.78 14.03
N HIS A 187 -37.66 -3.71 15.05
CA HIS A 187 -36.83 -2.55 15.36
C HIS A 187 -35.33 -2.84 15.41
N GLY A 188 -34.90 -4.05 15.08
CA GLY A 188 -33.49 -4.37 15.08
C GLY A 188 -33.17 -5.77 14.58
N VAL A 189 -31.92 -5.94 14.16
CA VAL A 189 -31.39 -7.17 13.58
C VAL A 189 -30.06 -7.53 14.25
N TRP A 190 -29.82 -8.83 14.44
CA TRP A 190 -28.53 -9.36 14.88
C TRP A 190 -27.82 -10.01 13.69
N LEU A 191 -26.57 -9.63 13.47
CA LEU A 191 -25.75 -10.04 12.33
C LEU A 191 -24.67 -10.98 12.84
N HIS A 192 -24.79 -12.28 12.58
CA HIS A 192 -23.80 -13.29 12.95
C HIS A 192 -23.08 -13.80 11.70
N ILE A 193 -21.74 -13.78 11.73
CA ILE A 193 -20.88 -14.36 10.69
C ILE A 193 -20.16 -15.56 11.31
N PRO A 194 -20.62 -16.80 11.04
CA PRO A 194 -20.03 -18.00 11.63
C PRO A 194 -18.53 -18.09 11.38
N HIS A 195 -17.76 -18.35 12.44
CA HIS A 195 -16.30 -18.49 12.38
C HIS A 195 -15.56 -17.25 11.83
N GLY A 196 -16.22 -16.09 11.81
CA GLY A 196 -15.59 -14.84 11.38
C GLY A 196 -14.51 -14.40 12.36
N GLU A 197 -13.45 -13.81 11.83
CA GLU A 197 -12.42 -13.13 12.62
C GLU A 197 -12.12 -11.76 12.02
N TYR A 198 -11.73 -10.82 12.89
CA TYR A 198 -11.41 -9.44 12.55
C TYR A 198 -12.53 -8.75 11.78
N MET A 199 -13.45 -8.13 12.52
CA MET A 199 -14.67 -7.60 11.94
C MET A 199 -14.51 -6.16 11.43
N PHE A 200 -15.22 -5.86 10.36
CA PHE A 200 -15.21 -4.56 9.69
C PHE A 200 -16.64 -4.11 9.41
N GLY A 201 -16.87 -2.80 9.55
CA GLY A 201 -18.14 -2.17 9.21
C GLY A 201 -17.95 -1.00 8.26
N ARG A 202 -18.89 -0.80 7.35
CA ARG A 202 -18.93 0.37 6.46
C ARG A 202 -20.35 0.92 6.42
N PHE A 203 -20.55 2.12 6.93
CA PHE A 203 -21.82 2.82 6.74
C PHE A 203 -21.79 3.61 5.44
N GLY A 204 -22.84 3.48 4.64
CA GLY A 204 -23.10 4.38 3.51
C GLY A 204 -24.11 5.44 3.92
N PHE A 205 -23.75 6.70 3.69
CA PHE A 205 -24.59 7.87 3.91
C PHE A 205 -25.24 8.37 2.61
N ASP A 206 -26.23 9.24 2.77
CA ASP A 206 -26.72 10.10 1.70
C ASP A 206 -25.65 11.10 1.19
N ALA A 207 -25.97 11.78 0.09
CA ALA A 207 -25.06 12.69 -0.58
C ALA A 207 -24.69 13.90 0.32
N GLU A 208 -25.64 14.33 1.15
CA GLU A 208 -25.49 15.41 2.11
C GLU A 208 -24.71 14.99 3.36
N ARG A 209 -24.50 13.68 3.56
CA ARG A 209 -23.82 13.06 4.72
C ARG A 209 -24.53 13.38 6.03
N THR A 210 -25.86 13.39 5.99
CA THR A 210 -26.70 13.70 7.15
C THR A 210 -27.21 12.45 7.84
N ALA A 211 -27.48 11.38 7.09
CA ALA A 211 -27.99 10.14 7.64
C ALA A 211 -27.46 8.90 6.90
N ALA A 212 -27.14 7.86 7.67
CA ALA A 212 -26.82 6.54 7.14
C ALA A 212 -28.06 5.93 6.48
N ARG A 213 -27.85 5.24 5.36
CA ARG A 213 -28.88 4.54 4.58
C ARG A 213 -28.52 3.08 4.27
N SER A 214 -27.28 2.67 4.59
CA SER A 214 -26.78 1.33 4.40
C SER A 214 -25.65 1.00 5.37
N PHE A 215 -25.45 -0.29 5.62
CA PHE A 215 -24.37 -0.81 6.45
C PHE A 215 -23.88 -2.17 5.92
N LEU A 216 -22.58 -2.26 5.64
CA LEU A 216 -21.90 -3.50 5.27
C LEU A 216 -21.09 -3.99 6.47
N PHE A 217 -21.30 -5.25 6.87
CA PHE A 217 -20.59 -5.93 7.95
C PHE A 217 -19.91 -7.19 7.42
N PHE A 218 -18.60 -7.33 7.63
CA PHE A 218 -17.81 -8.43 7.07
C PHE A 218 -16.58 -8.73 7.93
N SER A 219 -15.89 -9.83 7.62
CA SER A 219 -14.71 -10.33 8.33
C SER A 219 -13.44 -10.28 7.47
N ALA A 220 -12.28 -10.54 8.06
CA ALA A 220 -11.04 -10.75 7.30
C ALA A 220 -11.11 -11.95 6.34
N SER A 221 -12.00 -12.92 6.60
CA SER A 221 -12.21 -14.08 5.74
C SER A 221 -13.20 -13.83 4.59
N THR A 222 -13.80 -12.64 4.51
CA THR A 222 -14.71 -12.31 3.41
C THR A 222 -13.92 -11.98 2.14
N ASP A 223 -14.06 -12.83 1.13
CA ASP A 223 -13.56 -12.61 -0.23
C ASP A 223 -14.73 -12.20 -1.14
N PHE A 224 -14.78 -10.93 -1.50
CA PHE A 224 -15.83 -10.33 -2.33
C PHE A 224 -15.77 -10.79 -3.79
N THR A 225 -14.64 -11.36 -4.25
CA THR A 225 -14.56 -12.03 -5.55
C THR A 225 -15.26 -13.39 -5.56
N ARG A 226 -15.57 -13.93 -4.38
CA ARG A 226 -16.33 -15.18 -4.19
C ARG A 226 -17.65 -15.01 -3.46
N THR A 227 -17.96 -13.79 -3.02
CA THR A 227 -19.18 -13.50 -2.25
C THR A 227 -20.24 -12.87 -3.16
N SER A 228 -21.50 -13.25 -2.97
CA SER A 228 -22.67 -12.73 -3.69
C SER A 228 -23.79 -12.36 -2.72
N LEU A 229 -24.66 -11.43 -3.09
CA LEU A 229 -25.96 -11.27 -2.43
C LEU A 229 -26.75 -12.57 -2.60
N ALA A 230 -27.26 -13.11 -1.50
CA ALA A 230 -28.11 -14.30 -1.56
C ALA A 230 -29.25 -14.10 -2.58
N GLY A 231 -29.42 -15.04 -3.51
CA GLY A 231 -30.38 -14.91 -4.61
C GLY A 231 -29.77 -14.47 -5.95
N LEU A 232 -28.56 -13.92 -5.96
CA LEU A 232 -27.80 -13.61 -7.18
C LEU A 232 -26.73 -14.67 -7.48
N SER A 233 -26.39 -14.80 -8.75
CA SER A 233 -25.37 -15.75 -9.23
C SER A 233 -24.00 -15.11 -9.49
N HIS A 234 -23.93 -13.80 -9.65
CA HIS A 234 -22.67 -13.07 -9.83
C HIS A 234 -22.10 -12.58 -8.51
N THR A 235 -20.79 -12.43 -8.45
CA THR A 235 -20.05 -12.00 -7.27
C THR A 235 -20.02 -10.48 -7.16
N LEU A 236 -19.74 -9.98 -5.95
CA LEU A 236 -19.70 -8.55 -5.66
C LEU A 236 -18.46 -7.86 -6.25
N ARG A 237 -17.37 -8.61 -6.43
CA ARG A 237 -16.20 -8.18 -7.19
C ARG A 237 -15.87 -9.21 -8.26
N LYS A 238 -15.22 -8.74 -9.32
CA LYS A 238 -14.68 -9.60 -10.36
C LYS A 238 -13.35 -10.20 -9.87
N GLU A 239 -13.19 -11.51 -9.98
CA GLU A 239 -11.88 -12.14 -9.86
C GLU A 239 -11.01 -11.75 -11.06
N GLU A 240 -9.81 -11.23 -10.79
CA GLU A 240 -8.86 -10.79 -11.80
C GLU A 240 -7.51 -11.47 -11.58
N THR A 241 -6.88 -11.93 -12.66
CA THR A 241 -5.47 -12.30 -12.58
C THR A 241 -4.60 -11.07 -12.31
N PRO A 242 -3.37 -11.23 -11.81
CA PRO A 242 -2.47 -10.10 -11.63
C PRO A 242 -2.24 -9.28 -12.91
N GLU A 243 -2.17 -9.94 -14.06
CA GLU A 243 -2.03 -9.28 -15.37
C GLU A 243 -3.29 -8.50 -15.74
N GLU A 244 -4.48 -9.08 -15.57
CA GLU A 244 -5.75 -8.38 -15.84
C GLU A 244 -5.89 -7.13 -14.96
N ARG A 245 -5.54 -7.24 -13.69
CA ARG A 245 -5.55 -6.12 -12.74
C ARG A 245 -4.56 -5.04 -13.13
N PHE A 246 -3.34 -5.42 -13.51
CA PHE A 246 -2.32 -4.48 -13.95
C PHE A 246 -2.78 -3.71 -15.19
N GLU A 247 -3.29 -4.41 -16.20
CA GLU A 247 -3.83 -3.81 -17.43
C GLU A 247 -5.04 -2.91 -17.15
N ARG A 248 -5.92 -3.30 -16.22
CA ARG A 248 -7.03 -2.44 -15.78
C ARG A 248 -6.53 -1.16 -15.13
N ARG A 249 -5.62 -1.27 -14.15
CA ARG A 249 -5.03 -0.10 -13.47
C ARG A 249 -4.33 0.83 -14.45
N LEU A 250 -3.64 0.31 -15.46
CA LEU A 250 -3.07 1.13 -16.54
C LEU A 250 -4.14 1.91 -17.31
N ARG A 251 -5.25 1.27 -17.69
CA ARG A 251 -6.37 1.94 -18.38
C ARG A 251 -7.08 2.96 -17.52
N GLU A 252 -7.16 2.72 -16.21
CA GLU A 252 -7.78 3.62 -15.23
C GLU A 252 -6.87 4.79 -14.82
N GLY A 253 -5.62 4.83 -15.32
CA GLY A 253 -4.68 5.91 -15.00
C GLY A 253 -4.13 5.82 -13.57
N PHE A 254 -4.02 4.62 -13.00
CA PHE A 254 -3.40 4.40 -11.70
C PHE A 254 -1.97 4.95 -11.68
N ASP A 255 -1.60 5.62 -10.59
CA ASP A 255 -0.27 6.17 -10.40
C ASP A 255 0.76 5.09 -10.04
N PHE A 256 1.61 4.73 -11.01
CA PHE A 256 2.73 3.81 -10.82
C PHE A 256 4.07 4.54 -10.59
N SER A 257 4.05 5.77 -10.07
CA SER A 257 5.25 6.51 -9.66
C SER A 257 5.97 5.86 -8.46
N GLY A 258 5.23 5.24 -7.55
CA GLY A 258 5.74 4.72 -6.27
C GLY A 258 5.81 5.75 -5.13
N LEU A 259 5.51 7.02 -5.39
CA LEU A 259 5.65 8.10 -4.42
C LEU A 259 4.71 7.93 -3.22
N GLN A 260 3.44 7.63 -3.47
CA GLN A 260 2.46 7.41 -2.40
C GLN A 260 2.90 6.26 -1.47
N THR A 261 3.49 5.20 -2.05
CA THR A 261 3.96 4.04 -1.29
C THR A 261 5.17 4.39 -0.43
N ILE A 262 6.20 5.03 -1.00
CA ILE A 262 7.36 5.48 -0.21
C ILE A 262 6.93 6.44 0.90
N HIS A 263 6.07 7.43 0.60
CA HIS A 263 5.56 8.35 1.62
C HIS A 263 4.79 7.64 2.72
N SER A 264 3.99 6.63 2.38
CA SER A 264 3.27 5.83 3.38
C SER A 264 4.22 5.05 4.29
N MET A 265 5.34 4.56 3.74
CA MET A 265 6.37 3.86 4.51
C MET A 265 7.14 4.82 5.42
N CYS A 266 7.40 6.06 4.97
CA CYS A 266 7.98 7.12 5.81
C CYS A 266 7.01 7.63 6.89
N ARG A 267 5.71 7.70 6.61
CA ARG A 267 4.67 8.23 7.52
C ARG A 267 4.29 7.30 8.68
N ARG A 268 4.80 6.08 8.78
CA ARG A 268 4.63 5.21 9.98
C ARG A 268 5.29 5.77 11.27
N GLN A 269 5.60 7.06 11.31
CA GLN A 269 6.42 7.72 12.34
C GLN A 269 5.64 8.59 13.35
N ASP A 270 4.31 8.64 13.29
CA ASP A 270 3.53 9.14 14.44
C ASP A 270 3.55 8.15 15.63
N GLU A 271 4.37 7.08 15.58
CA GLU A 271 4.68 6.08 16.61
C GLU A 271 5.85 6.52 17.54
N PRO A 272 5.86 6.24 18.88
CA PRO A 272 7.10 6.31 19.64
C PRO A 272 8.06 5.26 19.06
N PRO A 273 9.37 5.48 19.15
CA PRO A 273 10.35 4.74 18.36
C PRO A 273 10.32 3.25 18.74
N ILE A 274 9.68 2.43 17.91
CA ILE A 274 10.08 1.04 17.76
C ILE A 274 11.33 1.07 16.88
N PRO A 275 12.47 0.52 17.31
CA PRO A 275 13.74 0.59 16.59
C PRO A 275 13.72 -0.34 15.37
N MET A 276 12.96 0.04 14.36
CA MET A 276 13.15 -0.36 12.97
C MET A 276 12.98 0.90 12.13
N LEU A 277 14.08 1.66 12.06
CA LEU A 277 14.21 2.94 11.35
C LEU A 277 13.69 2.83 9.91
N ALA A 278 12.45 3.27 9.67
CA ALA A 278 12.04 3.63 8.33
C ALA A 278 12.88 4.86 7.91
N PRO A 279 13.62 4.81 6.79
CA PRO A 279 14.48 5.90 6.35
C PRO A 279 13.67 7.17 6.13
N LEU A 280 14.17 8.31 6.62
CA LEU A 280 13.63 9.62 6.30
C LEU A 280 14.29 10.15 5.03
N PRO A 281 13.55 10.93 4.21
CA PRO A 281 14.18 11.73 3.17
C PRO A 281 15.25 12.63 3.77
N SER A 282 16.31 12.89 3.01
CA SER A 282 17.27 13.94 3.36
C SER A 282 16.54 15.26 3.58
N PRO A 283 17.05 16.15 4.47
CA PRO A 283 16.46 17.46 4.68
C PRO A 283 16.20 18.17 3.35
N PRO A 284 15.11 18.95 3.19
CA PRO A 284 14.79 19.62 1.92
C PRO A 284 15.93 20.49 1.36
N ALA A 285 16.83 20.99 2.21
CA ALA A 285 18.00 21.76 1.82
C ALA A 285 19.13 20.93 1.17
N GLU A 286 19.11 19.61 1.35
CA GLU A 286 20.08 18.65 0.79
C GLU A 286 19.55 17.93 -0.47
N LEU A 287 18.26 18.05 -0.76
CA LEU A 287 17.66 17.49 -1.96
C LEU A 287 18.10 18.29 -3.20
N LEU A 288 18.56 17.56 -4.22
CA LEU A 288 19.08 18.07 -5.47
C LEU A 288 18.09 17.81 -6.62
N GLY A 289 18.08 18.72 -7.60
CA GLY A 289 17.13 18.69 -8.71
C GLY A 289 15.79 19.38 -8.40
N PRO A 290 14.75 19.21 -9.23
CA PRO A 290 14.79 18.48 -10.50
C PRO A 290 15.76 19.15 -11.48
N TYR A 291 16.49 18.34 -12.23
CA TYR A 291 17.38 18.83 -13.24
C TYR A 291 16.67 19.02 -14.59
N LEU A 292 17.31 19.76 -15.50
CA LEU A 292 16.81 19.94 -16.86
C LEU A 292 17.01 18.63 -17.64
N GLN A 293 16.00 18.20 -18.40
CA GLN A 293 16.11 17.00 -19.24
C GLN A 293 17.26 17.07 -20.25
N SER A 294 17.64 18.27 -20.70
CA SER A 294 18.80 18.48 -21.57
C SER A 294 20.15 18.15 -20.89
N GLN A 295 20.16 18.00 -19.56
CA GLN A 295 21.33 17.60 -18.77
C GLN A 295 21.36 16.10 -18.48
N HIS A 296 20.35 15.33 -18.90
CA HIS A 296 20.34 13.89 -18.71
C HIS A 296 21.61 13.25 -19.29
N LEU A 297 22.13 12.28 -18.54
CA LEU A 297 23.39 11.63 -18.82
C LEU A 297 23.18 10.37 -19.67
N LEU A 298 22.12 9.63 -19.37
CA LEU A 298 21.78 8.37 -20.01
C LEU A 298 20.62 8.57 -20.98
N ARG A 299 20.76 8.03 -22.19
CA ARG A 299 19.67 7.92 -23.16
C ARG A 299 18.85 6.65 -22.89
N PRO A 300 17.62 6.55 -23.41
CA PRO A 300 16.80 5.33 -23.31
C PRO A 300 17.55 4.03 -23.63
N GLN A 301 18.30 4.03 -24.74
CA GLN A 301 19.11 2.88 -25.17
C GLN A 301 20.21 2.49 -24.17
N ASP A 302 20.80 3.47 -23.48
CA ASP A 302 21.84 3.21 -22.47
C ASP A 302 21.18 2.56 -21.24
N ILE A 303 20.02 3.04 -20.81
CA ILE A 303 19.26 2.46 -19.68
C ILE A 303 18.79 1.02 -20.02
N ASP A 304 18.30 0.79 -21.23
CA ASP A 304 17.93 -0.55 -21.70
C ASP A 304 19.13 -1.52 -21.76
N ALA A 305 20.30 -1.03 -22.17
CA ALA A 305 21.53 -1.82 -22.15
C ALA A 305 21.91 -2.24 -20.72
N LEU A 306 21.82 -1.32 -19.76
CA LEU A 306 22.07 -1.60 -18.34
C LEU A 306 21.06 -2.59 -17.75
N ARG A 307 19.79 -2.46 -18.14
CA ARG A 307 18.73 -3.37 -17.70
C ARG A 307 19.08 -4.82 -17.98
N VAL A 308 19.53 -5.14 -19.19
CA VAL A 308 19.80 -6.54 -19.62
C VAL A 308 21.23 -7.02 -19.32
N TYR A 309 22.11 -6.12 -18.88
CA TYR A 309 23.49 -6.46 -18.59
C TYR A 309 23.62 -7.31 -17.33
N ARG A 310 24.47 -8.34 -17.36
CA ARG A 310 24.82 -9.14 -16.20
C ARG A 310 26.33 -9.31 -16.10
N PRO A 311 26.98 -8.78 -15.05
CA PRO A 311 28.41 -8.93 -14.88
C PRO A 311 28.75 -10.41 -14.71
N ARG A 312 29.73 -10.90 -15.47
CA ARG A 312 30.13 -12.32 -15.38
C ARG A 312 30.69 -12.60 -13.99
N PRO A 313 30.18 -13.61 -13.26
CA PRO A 313 30.85 -14.06 -12.05
C PRO A 313 32.19 -14.67 -12.48
N GLN A 314 33.29 -13.97 -12.20
CA GLN A 314 34.61 -14.59 -12.31
C GLN A 314 34.69 -15.74 -11.31
N GLN A 315 35.16 -16.89 -11.80
CA GLN A 315 35.35 -18.15 -11.09
C GLN A 315 36.01 -17.96 -9.72
N GLN A 316 35.22 -17.78 -8.67
CA GLN A 316 35.63 -17.95 -7.28
C GLN A 316 34.41 -18.18 -6.37
N ILE A 317 33.58 -19.15 -6.74
CA ILE A 317 32.67 -19.81 -5.78
C ILE A 317 32.75 -21.33 -6.04
N GLN A 318 33.84 -21.95 -5.60
CA GLN A 318 33.77 -23.34 -5.15
C GLN A 318 33.19 -23.32 -3.73
N SER A 319 31.87 -23.27 -3.63
CA SER A 319 31.12 -23.81 -2.49
C SER A 319 29.67 -24.00 -2.94
N ALA A 320 29.46 -25.09 -3.67
CA ALA A 320 28.16 -25.54 -4.11
C ALA A 320 27.38 -26.12 -2.93
N THR A 321 26.41 -25.37 -2.40
CA THR A 321 25.05 -25.90 -2.30
C THR A 321 24.34 -25.53 -3.60
N ALA A 322 24.67 -26.26 -4.67
CA ALA A 322 24.25 -26.01 -6.05
C ALA A 322 22.78 -26.34 -6.34
N ALA A 323 21.87 -26.07 -5.41
CA ALA A 323 20.43 -26.23 -5.61
C ALA A 323 19.65 -24.91 -5.48
N GLY A 324 20.19 -23.87 -4.83
CA GLY A 324 19.43 -22.63 -4.56
C GLY A 324 19.74 -21.43 -5.47
N LEU A 325 20.96 -21.32 -6.01
CA LEU A 325 21.43 -20.10 -6.71
C LEU A 325 21.34 -20.16 -8.24
N ILE A 326 21.00 -21.32 -8.81
CA ILE A 326 20.99 -21.53 -10.27
C ILE A 326 19.66 -21.04 -10.91
N SER A 327 18.65 -20.67 -10.12
CA SER A 327 17.32 -20.33 -10.65
C SER A 327 17.09 -18.85 -10.98
N HIS A 328 17.86 -17.90 -10.44
CA HIS A 328 17.56 -16.47 -10.61
C HIS A 328 18.17 -15.84 -11.87
N HIS A 329 19.25 -16.40 -12.42
CA HIS A 329 19.97 -15.82 -13.56
C HIS A 329 19.45 -16.22 -14.96
N ALA A 330 18.43 -17.07 -15.05
CA ALA A 330 17.95 -17.62 -16.33
C ALA A 330 16.71 -16.91 -16.90
N GLN A 331 16.08 -16.00 -16.14
CA GLN A 331 14.82 -15.40 -16.58
C GLN A 331 15.03 -14.02 -17.21
N PRO A 332 14.38 -13.73 -18.35
CA PRO A 332 14.45 -12.43 -18.99
C PRO A 332 13.98 -11.33 -18.04
N ILE A 333 14.67 -10.21 -18.06
CA ILE A 333 14.31 -9.03 -17.27
C ILE A 333 13.17 -8.33 -17.97
N GLY A 334 12.17 -7.92 -17.20
CA GLY A 334 11.00 -7.21 -17.70
C GLY A 334 11.39 -5.97 -18.49
N GLU A 335 10.64 -5.66 -19.53
CA GLU A 335 10.80 -4.40 -20.27
C GLU A 335 10.13 -3.25 -19.51
N PHE A 336 10.45 -2.02 -19.91
CA PHE A 336 9.75 -0.83 -19.46
C PHE A 336 8.40 -0.66 -20.17
N ILE A 337 7.35 -0.39 -19.40
CA ILE A 337 5.96 -0.28 -19.88
C ILE A 337 5.56 1.16 -20.19
N GLU A 338 4.78 1.36 -21.25
CA GLU A 338 4.15 2.66 -21.53
C GLU A 338 2.89 2.85 -20.66
N PRO A 339 2.56 4.08 -20.22
CA PRO A 339 3.24 5.36 -20.47
C PRO A 339 4.38 5.66 -19.46
N TRP A 340 4.77 4.69 -18.63
CA TRP A 340 5.68 4.88 -17.49
C TRP A 340 7.17 4.81 -17.84
N ARG A 341 7.50 4.56 -19.12
CA ARG A 341 8.87 4.44 -19.59
C ARG A 341 9.66 5.76 -19.47
N GLU A 342 9.12 6.86 -19.98
CA GLU A 342 9.78 8.18 -19.89
C GLU A 342 9.93 8.65 -18.42
N PRO A 343 8.89 8.55 -17.56
CA PRO A 343 9.06 8.80 -16.12
C PRO A 343 10.14 7.96 -15.45
N LEU A 344 10.33 6.69 -15.87
CA LEU A 344 11.39 5.84 -15.35
C LEU A 344 12.78 6.35 -15.78
N PHE A 345 12.93 6.76 -17.04
CA PHE A 345 14.19 7.31 -17.54
C PHE A 345 14.56 8.62 -16.84
N ASP A 346 13.56 9.46 -16.57
CA ASP A 346 13.72 10.69 -15.79
C ASP A 346 14.18 10.38 -14.36
N LEU A 347 13.47 9.49 -13.66
CA LEU A 347 13.83 9.07 -12.30
C LEU A 347 15.26 8.53 -12.20
N VAL A 348 15.66 7.65 -13.12
CA VAL A 348 17.01 7.07 -13.14
C VAL A 348 18.09 8.13 -13.37
N ASN A 349 17.87 9.06 -14.30
CA ASN A 349 18.82 10.15 -14.53
C ASN A 349 18.93 11.08 -13.31
N GLU A 350 17.81 11.46 -12.71
CA GLU A 350 17.76 12.33 -11.52
C GLU A 350 18.51 11.72 -10.34
N MET A 351 18.30 10.42 -10.08
CA MET A 351 19.04 9.68 -9.05
C MET A 351 20.55 9.72 -9.29
N VAL A 352 21.01 9.37 -10.50
CA VAL A 352 22.44 9.38 -10.82
C VAL A 352 23.04 10.78 -10.72
N MET A 353 22.34 11.79 -11.24
CA MET A 353 22.85 13.16 -11.24
C MET A 353 22.97 13.73 -9.83
N SER A 354 22.02 13.40 -8.94
CA SER A 354 22.11 13.74 -7.52
C SER A 354 23.30 13.05 -6.84
N PHE A 355 23.55 11.76 -7.13
CA PHE A 355 24.72 11.04 -6.66
C PHE A 355 26.03 11.67 -7.16
N LEU A 356 26.10 12.06 -8.43
CA LEU A 356 27.30 12.69 -8.98
C LEU A 356 27.61 14.04 -8.34
N GLU A 357 26.58 14.87 -8.12
CA GLU A 357 26.75 16.19 -7.53
C GLU A 357 27.05 16.11 -6.03
N HIS A 358 26.38 15.22 -5.29
CA HIS A 358 26.56 15.09 -3.85
C HIS A 358 27.81 14.28 -3.46
N ALA A 359 27.99 13.09 -4.03
CA ALA A 359 29.02 12.15 -3.61
C ALA A 359 30.28 12.23 -4.48
N VAL A 360 30.15 12.41 -5.80
CA VAL A 360 31.31 12.39 -6.70
C VAL A 360 32.07 13.69 -6.73
N LEU A 361 31.39 14.82 -6.94
CA LEU A 361 32.04 16.12 -7.09
C LEU A 361 33.00 16.47 -5.93
N PRO A 362 32.69 16.21 -4.64
CA PRO A 362 33.61 16.49 -3.54
C PRO A 362 34.88 15.62 -3.52
N CYS A 363 34.87 14.46 -4.18
CA CYS A 363 35.99 13.51 -4.19
C CYS A 363 37.00 13.77 -5.33
N LEU A 364 36.75 14.76 -6.20
CA LEU A 364 37.56 15.05 -7.39
C LEU A 364 38.72 16.04 -7.15
N ASP A 365 39.23 16.09 -5.92
CA ASP A 365 40.43 16.87 -5.56
C ASP A 365 41.75 16.21 -6.00
N SER A 366 41.68 14.99 -6.53
CA SER A 366 42.82 14.18 -6.97
C SER A 366 42.61 13.67 -8.39
N GLN A 367 43.70 13.57 -9.16
CA GLN A 367 43.73 12.96 -10.49
C GLN A 367 44.03 11.45 -10.44
N ILE A 368 44.39 10.93 -9.27
CA ILE A 368 44.80 9.53 -9.11
C ILE A 368 43.56 8.66 -8.92
N VAL A 369 43.27 7.80 -9.89
CA VAL A 369 42.09 6.91 -9.95
C VAL A 369 41.88 6.14 -8.65
N SER A 370 42.94 5.52 -8.10
CA SER A 370 42.82 4.73 -6.87
C SER A 370 42.42 5.59 -5.67
N VAL A 371 42.97 6.80 -5.54
CA VAL A 371 42.64 7.72 -4.44
C VAL A 371 41.19 8.17 -4.51
N VAL A 372 40.69 8.48 -5.71
CA VAL A 372 39.28 8.86 -5.91
C VAL A 372 38.37 7.67 -5.61
N ALA A 373 38.71 6.47 -6.09
CA ALA A 373 37.95 5.25 -5.86
C ALA A 373 37.85 4.90 -4.36
N GLU A 374 38.95 5.02 -3.60
CA GLU A 374 38.98 4.76 -2.16
C GLU A 374 38.14 5.76 -1.37
N LYS A 375 38.08 7.02 -1.80
CA LYS A 375 37.23 8.05 -1.19
C LYS A 375 35.74 7.80 -1.46
N LEU A 376 35.41 7.40 -2.69
CA LEU A 376 34.03 7.15 -3.12
C LEU A 376 33.44 5.87 -2.53
N PHE A 377 34.29 4.86 -2.35
CA PHE A 377 33.87 3.52 -1.92
C PHE A 377 34.71 3.08 -0.72
N PRO A 378 34.56 3.73 0.44
CA PRO A 378 35.43 3.51 1.61
C PRO A 378 35.38 2.07 2.14
N HIS A 379 34.32 1.32 1.85
CA HIS A 379 34.16 -0.08 2.29
C HIS A 379 34.63 -1.11 1.25
N TYR A 380 35.45 -0.70 0.27
CA TYR A 380 35.95 -1.57 -0.81
C TYR A 380 36.74 -2.81 -0.37
N THR A 381 37.29 -2.82 0.84
CA THR A 381 38.05 -3.95 1.40
C THR A 381 37.17 -4.93 2.18
N HIS A 382 35.86 -4.68 2.28
CA HIS A 382 34.97 -5.54 3.07
C HIS A 382 34.91 -6.96 2.49
N THR A 383 35.21 -7.95 3.34
CA THR A 383 35.24 -9.37 2.96
C THR A 383 34.07 -10.18 3.53
N GLY A 384 33.23 -9.56 4.38
CA GLY A 384 32.01 -10.14 4.91
C GLY A 384 30.97 -10.42 3.83
N ARG A 385 30.04 -11.33 4.12
CA ARG A 385 28.83 -11.53 3.30
C ARG A 385 27.63 -10.85 3.95
N PRO A 386 26.74 -10.20 3.17
CA PRO A 386 26.87 -9.94 1.72
C PRO A 386 28.05 -8.99 1.41
N LYS A 387 28.59 -9.07 0.18
CA LYS A 387 29.64 -8.13 -0.25
C LYS A 387 28.98 -6.76 -0.46
N HIS A 388 29.55 -5.71 0.15
CA HIS A 388 29.09 -4.33 0.02
C HIS A 388 29.15 -3.85 -1.45
N LEU A 389 28.20 -3.01 -1.85
CA LEU A 389 28.14 -2.31 -3.14
C LEU A 389 29.47 -1.64 -3.47
N ASP A 390 30.12 -1.03 -2.47
CA ASP A 390 31.46 -0.44 -2.53
C ASP A 390 32.51 -1.36 -3.15
N VAL A 391 32.53 -2.64 -2.79
CA VAL A 391 33.53 -3.61 -3.28
C VAL A 391 33.43 -3.73 -4.80
N PHE A 392 32.21 -3.79 -5.32
CA PHE A 392 31.97 -3.90 -6.74
C PHE A 392 32.15 -2.56 -7.45
N CYS A 393 31.61 -1.48 -6.91
CA CYS A 393 31.78 -0.13 -7.47
C CYS A 393 33.25 0.26 -7.55
N TYR A 394 34.06 0.01 -6.51
CA TYR A 394 35.51 0.22 -6.52
C TYR A 394 36.19 -0.57 -7.64
N ARG A 395 35.85 -1.85 -7.79
CA ARG A 395 36.41 -2.71 -8.84
C ARG A 395 36.06 -2.17 -10.23
N PHE A 396 34.79 -1.86 -10.46
CA PHE A 396 34.33 -1.33 -11.75
C PHE A 396 34.91 0.05 -12.05
N PHE A 397 35.14 0.87 -11.02
CA PHE A 397 35.79 2.16 -11.14
C PHE A 397 37.27 2.03 -11.53
N THR A 398 38.01 1.12 -10.89
CA THR A 398 39.46 0.94 -11.13
C THR A 398 39.77 0.14 -12.39
N GLN A 399 38.81 -0.64 -12.90
CA GLN A 399 38.96 -1.46 -14.11
C GLN A 399 37.81 -1.22 -15.11
N PRO A 400 37.61 0.02 -15.60
CA PRO A 400 36.40 0.40 -16.32
C PRO A 400 36.22 -0.32 -17.66
N HIS A 401 37.31 -0.83 -18.23
CA HIS A 401 37.33 -1.49 -19.55
C HIS A 401 37.37 -3.03 -19.48
N ALA A 402 37.41 -3.62 -18.27
CA ALA A 402 37.59 -5.07 -18.12
C ALA A 402 36.35 -5.89 -18.53
N ASP A 403 35.15 -5.34 -18.37
CA ASP A 403 33.89 -5.98 -18.75
C ASP A 403 32.96 -4.95 -19.42
N PRO A 404 33.07 -4.77 -20.76
CA PRO A 404 32.27 -3.80 -21.49
C PRO A 404 30.81 -4.23 -21.56
N ILE A 405 29.91 -3.25 -21.53
CA ILE A 405 28.46 -3.46 -21.62
C ILE A 405 28.02 -3.30 -23.07
N ALA A 406 27.39 -4.33 -23.63
CA ALA A 406 26.89 -4.29 -25.01
C ALA A 406 25.80 -3.23 -25.15
N ASN A 407 25.83 -2.46 -26.24
CA ASN A 407 24.90 -1.37 -26.57
C ASN A 407 24.87 -0.18 -25.59
N PHE A 408 25.82 -0.11 -24.65
CA PHE A 408 26.01 1.03 -23.76
C PHE A 408 27.13 1.93 -24.29
N ASP A 409 26.82 3.20 -24.54
CA ASP A 409 27.78 4.16 -25.10
C ASP A 409 28.55 4.87 -23.98
N ALA A 410 29.55 4.16 -23.43
CA ALA A 410 30.38 4.69 -22.34
C ALA A 410 31.10 6.00 -22.70
N THR A 411 31.38 6.24 -23.99
CA THR A 411 32.02 7.47 -24.44
C THR A 411 31.06 8.66 -24.36
N TYR A 412 29.83 8.51 -24.87
CA TYR A 412 28.80 9.54 -24.76
C TYR A 412 28.47 9.84 -23.29
N VAL A 413 28.17 8.81 -22.50
CA VAL A 413 27.78 8.97 -21.09
C VAL A 413 28.94 9.58 -20.28
N GLY A 414 30.18 9.14 -20.51
CA GLY A 414 31.36 9.75 -19.88
C GLY A 414 31.54 11.23 -20.25
N GLY A 415 31.25 11.61 -21.50
CA GLY A 415 31.23 13.01 -21.93
C GLY A 415 30.18 13.84 -21.21
N GLN A 416 28.96 13.30 -21.06
CA GLN A 416 27.88 13.96 -20.32
C GLN A 416 28.21 14.11 -18.83
N ILE A 417 28.77 13.08 -18.20
CA ILE A 417 29.23 13.11 -16.80
C ILE A 417 30.29 14.20 -16.61
N ARG A 418 31.29 14.27 -17.50
CA ARG A 418 32.32 15.31 -17.47
C ARG A 418 31.68 16.69 -17.55
N ASN A 419 30.82 16.93 -18.54
CA ASN A 419 30.16 18.22 -18.73
C ASN A 419 29.32 18.61 -17.50
N PHE A 420 28.58 17.66 -16.94
CA PHE A 420 27.76 17.85 -15.75
C PHE A 420 28.59 18.26 -14.53
N LEU A 421 29.67 17.52 -14.23
CA LEU A 421 30.56 17.79 -13.10
C LEU A 421 31.30 19.13 -13.25
N THR A 422 31.88 19.39 -14.43
CA THR A 422 32.58 20.66 -14.71
C THR A 422 31.64 21.86 -14.63
N SER A 423 30.37 21.72 -15.02
CA SER A 423 29.40 22.83 -14.91
C SER A 423 29.03 23.21 -13.47
N ARG A 424 29.32 22.33 -12.49
CA ARG A 424 28.96 22.48 -11.08
C ARG A 424 30.17 22.67 -10.16
N SER A 425 31.38 22.50 -10.68
CA SER A 425 32.58 22.80 -9.90
C SER A 425 32.66 24.31 -9.66
N LYS A 426 32.82 24.71 -8.40
CA LYS A 426 33.05 26.12 -8.02
C LYS A 426 34.32 26.69 -8.66
N ASP A 427 35.25 25.79 -8.99
CA ASP A 427 36.46 26.08 -9.72
C ASP A 427 36.25 25.71 -11.19
N ASN A 428 36.16 26.72 -12.06
CA ASN A 428 36.05 26.52 -13.52
C ASN A 428 37.30 25.85 -14.13
N SER A 429 38.33 25.54 -13.32
CA SER A 429 39.53 24.81 -13.72
C SER A 429 39.55 23.32 -13.32
N LEU A 430 38.42 22.76 -12.86
CA LEU A 430 38.35 21.32 -12.55
C LEU A 430 38.56 20.46 -13.81
N GLU A 431 39.81 20.06 -14.05
CA GLU A 431 40.17 19.08 -15.07
C GLU A 431 40.01 17.68 -14.48
N VAL A 432 38.91 16.98 -14.77
CA VAL A 432 38.76 15.57 -14.34
C VAL A 432 39.49 14.66 -15.33
N SER A 433 40.40 13.80 -14.87
CA SER A 433 41.11 12.87 -15.76
C SER A 433 40.13 11.96 -16.53
N SER A 434 40.50 11.59 -17.76
CA SER A 434 39.70 10.67 -18.58
C SER A 434 39.52 9.29 -17.94
N ASP A 435 40.53 8.82 -17.22
CA ASP A 435 40.48 7.54 -16.52
C ASP A 435 39.50 7.59 -15.34
N CYS A 436 39.48 8.69 -14.58
CA CYS A 436 38.48 8.91 -13.52
C CYS A 436 37.06 8.98 -14.11
N ILE A 437 36.85 9.68 -15.22
CA ILE A 437 35.54 9.73 -15.90
C ILE A 437 35.10 8.34 -16.36
N ALA A 438 36.00 7.54 -16.94
CA ALA A 438 35.71 6.16 -17.31
C ALA A 438 35.33 5.31 -16.09
N GLY A 439 36.04 5.47 -14.97
CA GLY A 439 35.72 4.83 -13.69
C GLY A 439 34.36 5.20 -13.14
N ILE A 440 34.04 6.50 -13.08
CA ILE A 440 32.72 7.01 -12.64
C ILE A 440 31.62 6.44 -13.52
N CYS A 441 31.78 6.53 -14.85
CA CYS A 441 30.81 6.01 -15.81
C CYS A 441 30.53 4.52 -15.58
N ARG A 442 31.58 3.72 -15.32
CA ARG A 442 31.42 2.28 -15.12
C ARG A 442 30.80 1.92 -13.77
N ALA A 443 31.13 2.66 -12.70
CA ALA A 443 30.51 2.49 -11.40
C ALA A 443 29.01 2.85 -11.43
N VAL A 444 28.66 3.99 -12.05
CA VAL A 444 27.25 4.38 -12.29
C VAL A 444 26.49 3.31 -13.06
N ALA A 445 27.07 2.80 -14.15
CA ALA A 445 26.47 1.72 -14.93
C ALA A 445 26.19 0.47 -14.09
N PHE A 446 27.11 0.11 -13.18
CA PHE A 446 26.92 -1.03 -12.28
C PHE A 446 25.80 -0.78 -11.26
N MET A 447 25.80 0.36 -10.57
CA MET A 447 24.74 0.68 -9.58
C MET A 447 23.34 0.68 -10.20
N LEU A 448 23.21 1.19 -11.43
CA LEU A 448 21.95 1.13 -12.16
C LEU A 448 21.57 -0.28 -12.60
N THR A 449 22.55 -1.14 -12.94
CA THR A 449 22.29 -2.55 -13.24
C THR A 449 21.69 -3.25 -12.01
N GLU A 450 22.30 -3.06 -10.83
CA GLU A 450 21.78 -3.62 -9.57
C GLU A 450 20.40 -3.07 -9.24
N THR A 451 20.20 -1.76 -9.38
CA THR A 451 18.90 -1.11 -9.15
C THR A 451 17.80 -1.70 -10.05
N LEU A 452 18.09 -1.90 -11.34
CA LEU A 452 17.12 -2.44 -12.29
C LEU A 452 16.89 -3.96 -12.11
N GLU A 453 17.88 -4.69 -11.61
CA GLU A 453 17.72 -6.10 -11.22
C GLU A 453 16.81 -6.26 -9.99
N LEU A 454 17.00 -5.41 -8.98
CA LEU A 454 16.12 -5.37 -7.82
C LEU A 454 14.70 -4.92 -8.22
N ALA A 455 14.58 -3.89 -9.07
CA ALA A 455 13.28 -3.45 -9.58
C ALA A 455 12.56 -4.57 -10.35
N ASN A 456 13.28 -5.36 -11.14
CA ASN A 456 12.71 -6.54 -11.78
C ASN A 456 12.17 -7.55 -10.76
N SER A 457 12.89 -7.78 -9.66
CA SER A 457 12.42 -8.63 -8.57
C SER A 457 11.16 -8.05 -7.91
N CYS A 458 11.13 -6.75 -7.60
CA CYS A 458 9.95 -6.07 -7.06
C CYS A 458 8.73 -6.17 -7.99
N SER A 459 8.93 -6.05 -9.31
CA SER A 459 7.86 -6.21 -10.29
C SER A 459 7.26 -7.61 -10.23
N ARG A 460 8.10 -8.63 -10.09
CA ARG A 460 7.70 -10.05 -10.04
C ARG A 460 7.04 -10.44 -8.74
N ASP A 461 7.52 -9.92 -7.61
CA ASP A 461 6.90 -10.09 -6.30
C ASP A 461 5.49 -9.47 -6.29
N SER A 462 5.29 -8.44 -7.13
CA SER A 462 3.98 -7.85 -7.39
C SER A 462 3.21 -8.53 -8.53
N HIS A 463 3.66 -9.71 -8.97
CA HIS A 463 3.08 -10.49 -10.07
C HIS A 463 2.95 -9.72 -11.40
N ARG A 464 3.95 -8.90 -11.72
CA ARG A 464 4.08 -8.19 -13.00
C ARG A 464 5.35 -8.64 -13.74
N THR A 465 5.33 -8.48 -15.06
CA THR A 465 6.46 -8.82 -15.94
C THR A 465 7.16 -7.60 -16.54
N LYS A 466 6.74 -6.39 -16.16
CA LYS A 466 7.26 -5.13 -16.68
C LYS A 466 7.67 -4.23 -15.53
N ILE A 467 8.71 -3.44 -15.76
CA ILE A 467 9.30 -2.54 -14.78
C ILE A 467 8.74 -1.13 -15.00
N MET A 468 8.40 -0.45 -13.91
CA MET A 468 7.94 0.95 -13.87
C MET A 468 8.61 1.71 -12.71
N PRO A 469 8.44 3.05 -12.60
CA PRO A 469 9.06 3.83 -11.54
C PRO A 469 8.78 3.28 -10.14
N TYR A 470 7.56 2.79 -9.88
CA TYR A 470 7.19 2.11 -8.64
C TYR A 470 8.22 1.05 -8.23
N ASP A 471 8.64 0.19 -9.16
CA ASP A 471 9.54 -0.92 -8.84
C ASP A 471 10.96 -0.42 -8.52
N VAL A 472 11.43 0.61 -9.23
CA VAL A 472 12.72 1.28 -8.98
C VAL A 472 12.70 1.97 -7.62
N CYS A 473 11.63 2.71 -7.34
CA CYS A 473 11.39 3.40 -6.09
C CYS A 473 11.47 2.43 -4.90
N ILE A 474 10.74 1.31 -4.96
CA ILE A 474 10.73 0.30 -3.89
C ILE A 474 12.06 -0.44 -3.78
N ALA A 475 12.71 -0.75 -4.90
CA ALA A 475 14.03 -1.37 -4.91
C ALA A 475 15.08 -0.51 -4.18
N VAL A 476 15.19 0.76 -4.56
CA VAL A 476 16.11 1.72 -3.91
C VAL A 476 15.69 1.97 -2.47
N PHE A 477 14.40 2.12 -2.18
CA PHE A 477 13.94 2.38 -0.80
C PHE A 477 14.27 1.25 0.16
N ASN A 478 14.18 -0.02 -0.27
CA ASN A 478 14.44 -1.17 0.59
C ASN A 478 15.92 -1.54 0.72
N ASP A 479 16.74 -1.23 -0.29
CA ASP A 479 18.18 -1.48 -0.27
C ASP A 479 18.93 -0.33 0.41
N SER A 480 19.55 -0.58 1.57
CA SER A 480 20.20 0.49 2.34
C SER A 480 21.40 1.13 1.65
N GLU A 481 22.16 0.33 0.89
CA GLU A 481 23.38 0.81 0.23
C GLU A 481 23.01 1.68 -0.99
N LEU A 482 22.05 1.24 -1.80
CA LEU A 482 21.53 2.07 -2.90
C LEU A 482 20.83 3.32 -2.40
N ARG A 483 20.03 3.21 -1.32
CA ARG A 483 19.33 4.36 -0.74
C ARG A 483 20.30 5.43 -0.25
N GLU A 484 21.37 5.05 0.42
CA GLU A 484 22.37 6.00 0.93
C GLU A 484 22.97 6.86 -0.19
N LEU A 485 23.14 6.27 -1.38
CA LEU A 485 23.69 6.95 -2.56
C LEU A 485 22.66 7.79 -3.31
N MET A 486 21.39 7.37 -3.36
CA MET A 486 20.35 7.97 -4.20
C MET A 486 19.36 8.88 -3.45
N GLN A 487 19.42 8.91 -2.11
CA GLN A 487 18.51 9.70 -1.25
C GLN A 487 18.58 11.22 -1.48
N PHE A 488 19.56 11.74 -2.20
CA PHE A 488 19.67 13.17 -2.48
C PHE A 488 18.81 13.61 -3.68
N SER A 489 18.18 12.68 -4.41
CA SER A 489 17.32 13.01 -5.54
C SER A 489 15.98 13.56 -5.08
N LYS A 490 15.68 14.82 -5.43
CA LYS A 490 14.36 15.42 -5.18
C LYS A 490 13.25 14.66 -5.92
N VAL A 491 13.50 14.24 -7.16
CA VAL A 491 12.50 13.51 -7.96
C VAL A 491 12.20 12.12 -7.39
N PHE A 492 13.16 11.49 -6.69
CA PHE A 492 12.92 10.20 -6.04
C PHE A 492 11.94 10.34 -4.87
N TRP A 493 12.05 11.43 -4.09
CA TRP A 493 11.20 11.67 -2.93
C TRP A 493 9.90 12.40 -3.24
N GLU A 494 9.90 13.34 -4.17
CA GLU A 494 8.78 14.26 -4.40
C GLU A 494 8.13 14.07 -5.77
N GLY A 495 8.74 13.30 -6.67
CA GLY A 495 8.38 13.26 -8.07
C GLY A 495 8.81 14.51 -8.84
N ARG A 496 8.68 14.48 -10.17
CA ARG A 496 8.77 15.69 -10.97
C ARG A 496 7.41 16.38 -10.90
N ALA A 497 7.37 17.61 -10.39
CA ALA A 497 6.16 18.42 -10.49
C ALA A 497 5.83 18.58 -11.97
N SER A 498 4.62 18.18 -12.38
CA SER A 498 4.10 18.47 -13.71
C SER A 498 4.25 19.97 -13.94
N LEU A 499 5.13 20.38 -14.86
CA LEU A 499 5.14 21.74 -15.38
C LEU A 499 3.83 21.90 -16.14
N HIS A 500 2.78 22.34 -15.45
CA HIS A 500 1.49 22.69 -16.05
C HIS A 500 1.62 23.93 -16.93
#